data_AF-A0A350ES80-F1
#
_entry.id   AF-A0A350ES80-F1
#
_cell.length_a   1.000
_cell.length_b   1.000
_cell.length_c   1.000
_cell.angle_alpha   90.00
_cell.angle_beta   90.00
_cell.angle_gamma   90.00
#
_symmetry.space_group_name_H-M   'P 1'
#
loop_
_entity.id
_entity.type
_entity.pdbx_description
1 polymer ?
#
loop_
_entity_poly.entity_id
_entity_poly.type
_entity_poly.pdbx_seq_one_letter_code
_entity_poly.pdbx_strand_id
1 'polypeptide(L)'
;MFKLLVGIIIGLALVAAGWWYFSDGGRRDPVDGFQDAVKLQGEKAVRAVEEKIGESVEDLKEGMDKTGERISQEVADAAVLARVKAGLFKDKSLDGFRIDVDVTKGQVKLSGTVPSAEARARAFEIVRKTEGVKGLSADLKIARPTDP
;
A
#
# COMPACT_ATOMS: atom_id res chain seq x y z
N MET A 1 12.90 7.25 -4.83
CA MET A 1 13.17 6.58 -6.12
C MET A 1 12.22 5.42 -6.45
N PHE A 2 11.44 4.87 -5.51
CA PHE A 2 10.53 3.72 -5.73
C PHE A 2 9.08 4.08 -6.14
N LYS A 3 8.84 5.28 -6.68
CA LYS A 3 7.49 5.74 -7.09
C LYS A 3 7.21 5.60 -8.60
N LEU A 4 8.13 5.02 -9.38
CA LEU A 4 8.01 4.93 -10.85
C LEU A 4 7.75 3.51 -11.40
N LEU A 5 7.92 2.45 -10.61
CA LEU A 5 7.77 1.07 -11.11
C LEU A 5 6.34 0.53 -11.04
N VAL A 6 5.46 1.11 -10.22
CA VAL A 6 4.05 0.68 -10.12
C VAL A 6 3.20 1.27 -11.27
N GLY A 7 3.65 2.35 -11.93
CA GLY A 7 2.93 2.99 -13.04
C GLY A 7 3.13 2.35 -14.42
N ILE A 8 4.20 1.58 -14.64
CA ILE A 8 4.55 1.05 -15.98
C ILE A 8 3.68 -0.15 -16.37
N ILE A 9 3.25 -0.98 -15.41
CA ILE A 9 2.39 -2.15 -15.70
C ILE A 9 0.95 -1.73 -16.00
N ILE A 10 0.46 -0.64 -15.38
CA ILE A 10 -0.88 -0.10 -15.64
C ILE A 10 -0.88 0.79 -16.91
N GLY A 11 0.24 1.46 -17.21
CA GLY A 11 0.37 2.31 -18.40
C GLY A 11 0.44 1.56 -19.73
N LEU A 12 1.07 0.39 -19.78
CA LEU A 12 1.20 -0.40 -21.02
C LEU A 12 -0.10 -1.08 -21.46
N ALA A 13 -1.04 -1.33 -20.54
CA ALA A 13 -2.36 -1.87 -20.87
C ALA A 13 -3.28 -0.83 -21.56
N LEU A 14 -3.10 0.46 -21.27
CA LEU A 14 -3.95 1.52 -21.83
C LEU A 14 -3.49 1.98 -23.23
N VAL A 15 -2.21 1.85 -23.57
CA VAL A 15 -1.70 2.23 -24.91
C VAL A 15 -2.12 1.22 -25.99
N ALA A 16 -2.16 -0.08 -25.67
CA ALA A 16 -2.65 -1.10 -26.61
C ALA A 16 -4.18 -1.06 -26.79
N ALA A 17 -4.93 -0.84 -25.70
CA ALA A 17 -6.39 -0.73 -25.77
C ALA A 17 -6.88 0.53 -26.51
N GLY A 18 -6.17 1.66 -26.36
CA GLY A 18 -6.51 2.92 -27.03
C GLY A 18 -6.26 2.91 -28.55
N TRP A 19 -5.21 2.22 -29.01
CA TRP A 19 -4.96 2.03 -30.45
C TRP A 19 -5.90 1.00 -31.08
N TRP A 20 -6.35 0.01 -30.31
CA TRP A 20 -7.25 -1.04 -30.79
C TRP A 20 -8.73 -0.62 -30.84
N TYR A 21 -9.20 0.25 -29.94
CA TYR A 21 -10.60 0.70 -29.90
C TYR A 21 -11.01 1.57 -31.10
N PHE A 22 -10.06 2.21 -31.80
CA PHE A 22 -10.35 3.11 -32.92
C PHE A 22 -10.24 2.44 -34.30
N SER A 23 -9.60 1.27 -34.43
CA SER A 23 -9.15 0.78 -35.75
C SER A 23 -9.89 -0.43 -36.33
N ASP A 24 -10.61 -1.26 -35.57
CA ASP A 24 -11.22 -2.45 -36.19
C ASP A 24 -12.53 -2.89 -35.54
N GLY A 25 -13.58 -2.91 -36.35
CA GLY A 25 -14.92 -3.29 -35.92
C GLY A 25 -15.08 -4.79 -35.79
N GLY A 26 -15.39 -5.24 -34.56
CA GLY A 26 -16.27 -6.39 -34.34
C GLY A 26 -15.63 -7.77 -34.10
N ARG A 27 -16.00 -8.34 -32.95
CA ARG A 27 -16.06 -9.79 -32.63
C ARG A 27 -14.74 -10.57 -32.49
N ARG A 28 -13.78 -10.03 -31.73
CA ARG A 28 -12.83 -10.88 -30.99
C ARG A 28 -12.79 -10.42 -29.53
N ASP A 29 -12.97 -11.36 -28.63
CA ASP A 29 -12.92 -11.12 -27.19
C ASP A 29 -11.48 -10.74 -26.78
N PRO A 30 -11.33 -9.76 -25.88
CA PRO A 30 -10.04 -9.19 -25.52
C PRO A 30 -9.14 -10.13 -24.69
N VAL A 31 -9.65 -11.30 -24.29
CA VAL A 31 -8.95 -12.28 -23.44
C VAL A 31 -8.21 -13.34 -24.26
N ASP A 32 -8.70 -13.71 -25.45
CA ASP A 32 -8.05 -14.71 -26.29
C ASP A 32 -6.77 -14.18 -26.96
N GLY A 33 -6.78 -12.95 -27.46
CA GLY A 33 -5.58 -12.34 -28.07
C GLY A 33 -4.41 -12.12 -27.09
N PHE A 34 -4.72 -11.88 -25.81
CA PHE A 34 -3.71 -11.79 -24.75
C PHE A 34 -3.11 -13.17 -24.44
N GLN A 35 -3.95 -14.21 -24.38
CA GLN A 35 -3.47 -15.58 -24.17
C GLN A 35 -2.61 -16.07 -25.34
N ASP A 36 -2.96 -15.74 -26.59
CA ASP A 36 -2.19 -16.13 -27.77
C ASP A 36 -0.85 -15.39 -27.83
N ALA A 37 -0.82 -14.09 -27.49
CA ALA A 37 0.42 -13.31 -27.39
C ALA A 37 1.32 -13.81 -26.24
N VAL A 38 0.72 -14.18 -25.10
CA VAL A 38 1.43 -14.79 -23.96
C VAL A 38 1.94 -16.18 -24.31
N LYS A 39 1.22 -17.00 -25.09
CA LYS A 39 1.69 -18.31 -25.53
C LYS A 39 2.86 -18.19 -26.53
N LEU A 40 2.75 -17.31 -27.52
CA LEU A 40 3.75 -17.17 -28.59
C LEU A 40 5.08 -16.58 -28.08
N GLN A 41 5.00 -15.58 -27.19
CA GLN A 41 6.18 -15.01 -26.52
C GLN A 41 6.63 -15.90 -25.36
N GLY A 42 5.67 -16.52 -24.66
CA GLY A 42 5.89 -17.37 -23.50
C GLY A 42 6.63 -18.64 -23.82
N GLU A 43 6.42 -19.33 -24.95
CA GLU A 43 7.17 -20.56 -25.22
C GLU A 43 8.68 -20.30 -25.42
N LYS A 44 9.03 -19.18 -26.04
CA LYS A 44 10.44 -18.77 -26.22
C LYS A 44 11.02 -18.14 -24.96
N ALA A 45 10.22 -17.35 -24.23
CA ALA A 45 10.62 -16.78 -22.95
C ALA A 45 10.76 -17.85 -21.87
N VAL A 46 9.86 -18.83 -21.81
CA VAL A 46 9.87 -19.95 -20.85
C VAL A 46 11.06 -20.85 -21.11
N ARG A 47 11.44 -21.16 -22.35
CA ARG A 47 12.68 -21.90 -22.63
C ARG A 47 13.95 -21.15 -22.23
N ALA A 48 14.04 -19.85 -22.54
CA ALA A 48 15.18 -19.02 -22.12
C ALA A 48 15.21 -18.79 -20.59
N VAL A 49 14.04 -18.88 -19.96
CA VAL A 49 13.86 -18.84 -18.51
C VAL A 49 14.23 -20.22 -17.94
N GLU A 50 13.84 -21.36 -18.52
CA GLU A 50 14.19 -22.74 -18.10
C GLU A 50 15.71 -22.98 -18.07
N GLU A 51 16.42 -22.47 -19.08
CA GLU A 51 17.88 -22.58 -19.18
C GLU A 51 18.62 -21.71 -18.14
N LYS A 52 18.00 -20.61 -17.67
CA LYS A 52 18.52 -19.72 -16.61
C LYS A 52 17.92 -19.97 -15.21
N ILE A 53 16.86 -20.78 -15.14
CA ILE A 53 16.06 -21.08 -13.94
C ILE A 53 16.88 -21.89 -12.94
N GLY A 54 17.83 -22.71 -13.40
CA GLY A 54 18.65 -23.54 -12.51
C GLY A 54 19.41 -22.74 -11.44
N GLU A 55 19.75 -21.48 -11.72
CA GLU A 55 20.46 -20.58 -10.80
C GLU A 55 19.53 -19.50 -10.20
N SER A 56 18.46 -19.10 -10.92
CA SER A 56 17.53 -18.04 -10.48
C SER A 56 16.31 -18.51 -9.67
N VAL A 57 16.00 -19.82 -9.57
CA VAL A 57 14.82 -20.29 -8.81
C VAL A 57 14.99 -20.09 -7.30
N GLU A 58 16.22 -20.12 -6.79
CA GLU A 58 16.50 -19.84 -5.38
C GLU A 58 16.32 -18.35 -5.05
N ASP A 59 16.81 -17.46 -5.93
CA ASP A 59 16.61 -16.01 -5.82
C ASP A 59 15.13 -15.61 -5.99
N LEU A 60 14.39 -16.32 -6.85
CA LEU A 60 12.95 -16.13 -7.03
C LEU A 60 12.16 -16.65 -5.84
N LYS A 61 12.53 -17.79 -5.23
CA LYS A 61 11.91 -18.26 -3.98
C LYS A 61 12.11 -17.26 -2.86
N GLU A 62 13.35 -16.81 -2.65
CA GLU A 62 13.62 -15.76 -1.66
C GLU A 62 12.87 -14.47 -1.97
N GLY A 63 12.83 -14.06 -3.23
CA GLY A 63 12.10 -12.88 -3.67
C GLY A 63 10.59 -13.01 -3.42
N MET A 64 10.02 -14.19 -3.61
CA MET A 64 8.61 -14.47 -3.45
C MET A 64 8.22 -14.63 -1.97
N ASP A 65 9.06 -15.25 -1.15
CA ASP A 65 8.89 -15.33 0.31
C ASP A 65 8.99 -13.93 0.94
N LYS A 66 10.03 -13.16 0.59
CA LYS A 66 10.19 -11.77 1.05
C LYS A 66 9.03 -10.89 0.55
N THR A 67 8.51 -11.11 -0.65
CA THR A 67 7.35 -10.37 -1.18
C THR A 67 6.07 -10.77 -0.45
N GLY A 68 5.86 -12.06 -0.18
CA GLY A 68 4.73 -12.55 0.59
C GLY A 68 4.72 -12.01 2.02
N GLU A 69 5.88 -12.00 2.69
CA GLU A 69 6.04 -11.39 4.01
C GLU A 69 5.75 -9.88 3.99
N ARG A 70 6.25 -9.15 2.99
CA ARG A 70 6.00 -7.72 2.84
C ARG A 70 4.52 -7.41 2.64
N ILE A 71 3.83 -8.15 1.77
CA ILE A 71 2.39 -7.99 1.54
C ILE A 71 1.62 -8.29 2.82
N SER A 72 1.98 -9.38 3.52
CA SER A 72 1.35 -9.74 4.78
C SER A 72 1.55 -8.66 5.86
N GLN A 73 2.75 -8.08 5.93
CA GLN A 73 3.05 -6.95 6.80
C GLN A 73 2.26 -5.69 6.43
N GLU A 74 2.18 -5.34 5.15
CA GLU A 74 1.42 -4.17 4.70
C GLU A 74 -0.08 -4.30 5.00
N VAL A 75 -0.66 -5.50 4.83
CA VAL A 75 -2.04 -5.77 5.22
C VAL A 75 -2.23 -5.66 6.73
N ALA A 76 -1.31 -6.19 7.53
CA ALA A 76 -1.35 -6.06 8.99
C ALA A 76 -1.25 -4.59 9.43
N ASP A 77 -0.34 -3.82 8.84
CA ASP A 77 -0.14 -2.40 9.13
C ASP A 77 -1.39 -1.58 8.75
N ALA A 78 -2.01 -1.88 7.59
CA ALA A 78 -3.26 -1.24 7.18
C ALA A 78 -4.41 -1.52 8.16
N ALA A 79 -4.48 -2.74 8.70
CA ALA A 79 -5.47 -3.07 9.72
C ALA A 79 -5.23 -2.31 11.04
N VAL A 80 -3.96 -2.15 11.46
CA VAL A 80 -3.60 -1.31 12.62
C VAL A 80 -3.97 0.15 12.36
N LEU A 81 -3.64 0.68 11.19
CA LEU A 81 -3.97 2.05 10.78
C LEU A 81 -5.49 2.30 10.86
N ALA A 82 -6.29 1.38 10.32
CA ALA A 82 -7.75 1.50 10.34
C ALA A 82 -8.29 1.50 11.77
N ARG A 83 -7.79 0.61 12.65
CA ARG A 83 -8.20 0.56 14.07
C ARG A 83 -7.82 1.83 14.81
N VAL A 84 -6.61 2.32 14.62
CA VAL A 84 -6.16 3.58 15.23
C VAL A 84 -7.02 4.74 14.76
N LYS A 85 -7.21 4.92 13.44
CA LYS A 85 -8.05 5.99 12.90
C LYS A 85 -9.48 5.91 13.41
N ALA A 86 -10.07 4.71 13.47
CA ALA A 86 -11.39 4.51 14.04
C ALA A 86 -11.45 4.87 15.55
N GLY A 87 -10.41 4.52 16.32
CA GLY A 87 -10.32 4.86 17.74
C GLY A 87 -10.21 6.37 17.97
N LEU A 88 -9.36 7.05 17.20
CA LEU A 88 -9.20 8.50 17.26
C LEU A 88 -10.49 9.23 16.85
N PHE A 89 -11.16 8.75 15.80
CA PHE A 89 -12.42 9.32 15.33
C PHE A 89 -13.57 9.18 16.34
N LYS A 90 -13.57 8.10 17.13
CA LYS A 90 -14.56 7.91 18.20
C LYS A 90 -14.34 8.82 19.41
N ASP A 91 -13.16 9.41 19.55
CA ASP A 91 -12.84 10.27 20.69
C ASP A 91 -13.30 11.71 20.43
N LYS A 92 -14.28 12.18 21.22
CA LYS A 92 -14.82 13.54 21.12
C LYS A 92 -13.79 14.63 21.35
N SER A 93 -12.71 14.36 22.09
CA SER A 93 -11.63 15.33 22.34
C SER A 93 -10.70 15.52 21.14
N LEU A 94 -10.80 14.64 20.13
CA LEU A 94 -10.02 14.65 18.90
C LEU A 94 -10.87 14.83 17.65
N ASP A 95 -12.20 14.87 17.80
CA ASP A 95 -13.16 15.05 16.72
C ASP A 95 -12.94 16.38 15.99
N GLY A 96 -12.99 16.35 14.67
CA GLY A 96 -12.74 17.51 13.80
C GLY A 96 -11.27 17.91 13.60
N PHE A 97 -10.30 17.31 14.31
CA PHE A 97 -8.88 17.60 14.11
C PHE A 97 -8.24 16.68 13.07
N ARG A 98 -7.46 17.27 12.16
CA ARG A 98 -6.67 16.52 11.17
C ARG A 98 -5.44 15.93 11.84
N ILE A 99 -5.56 14.69 12.29
CA ILE A 99 -4.46 13.86 12.79
C ILE A 99 -4.10 12.86 11.69
N ASP A 100 -2.87 12.95 11.21
CA ASP A 100 -2.32 11.96 10.30
C ASP A 100 -1.72 10.81 11.08
N VAL A 101 -1.90 9.61 10.53
CA VAL A 101 -1.51 8.35 11.16
C VAL A 101 -0.79 7.53 10.11
N ASP A 102 0.48 7.28 10.36
CA ASP A 102 1.30 6.39 9.56
C ASP A 102 1.62 5.13 10.36
N VAL A 103 1.57 3.97 9.71
CA VAL A 103 1.96 2.70 10.31
C VAL A 103 3.01 2.04 9.43
N THR A 104 4.11 1.59 10.03
CA THR A 104 5.18 0.88 9.30
C THR A 104 5.76 -0.20 10.20
N LYS A 105 5.57 -1.47 9.81
CA LYS A 105 6.02 -2.65 10.55
C LYS A 105 5.58 -2.65 12.01
N GLY A 106 4.33 -2.22 12.26
CA GLY A 106 3.76 -2.06 13.61
C GLY A 106 4.25 -0.84 14.40
N GLN A 107 5.09 0.03 13.83
CA GLN A 107 5.43 1.32 14.41
C GLN A 107 4.39 2.35 13.97
N VAL A 108 3.69 2.97 14.92
CA VAL A 108 2.69 3.99 14.65
C VAL A 108 3.30 5.38 14.85
N LYS A 109 3.14 6.24 13.86
CA LYS A 109 3.50 7.64 13.94
C LYS A 109 2.24 8.51 13.84
N LEU A 110 2.04 9.35 14.85
CA LEU A 110 0.99 10.35 14.86
C LEU A 110 1.58 11.71 14.51
N SER A 111 0.95 12.46 13.62
CA SER A 111 1.34 13.83 13.30
C SER A 111 0.14 14.74 13.06
N GLY A 112 0.30 16.04 13.28
CA GLY A 112 -0.77 17.01 13.12
C GLY A 112 -0.95 17.93 14.32
N THR A 113 -2.16 18.46 14.48
CA THR A 113 -2.49 19.44 15.51
C THR A 113 -3.62 18.94 16.40
N VAL A 114 -3.48 19.12 17.70
CA VAL A 114 -4.47 18.73 18.72
C VAL A 114 -4.89 19.94 19.57
N PRO A 115 -6.10 19.94 20.15
CA PRO A 115 -6.62 21.10 20.89
C PRO A 115 -5.96 21.32 22.25
N SER A 116 -5.52 20.26 22.94
CA SER A 116 -4.92 20.37 24.27
C SER A 116 -3.88 19.27 24.53
N ALA A 117 -3.15 19.42 25.64
CA ALA A 117 -2.25 18.39 26.13
C ALA A 117 -3.00 17.11 26.54
N GLU A 118 -4.23 17.23 27.06
CA GLU A 118 -5.03 16.04 27.41
C GLU A 118 -5.46 15.29 26.16
N ALA A 119 -5.86 16.02 25.10
CA ALA A 119 -6.18 15.41 23.82
C ALA A 119 -4.97 14.64 23.25
N ARG A 120 -3.77 15.19 23.38
CA ARG A 120 -2.53 14.47 23.03
C ARG A 120 -2.39 13.17 23.82
N ALA A 121 -2.58 13.21 25.15
CA ALA A 121 -2.48 12.03 26.00
C ALA A 121 -3.53 10.97 25.64
N ARG A 122 -4.75 11.38 25.29
CA ARG A 122 -5.83 10.50 24.82
C ARG A 122 -5.47 9.80 23.52
N ALA A 123 -4.91 10.53 22.55
CA ALA A 123 -4.43 9.93 21.31
C ALA A 123 -3.35 8.86 21.56
N PHE A 124 -2.43 9.11 22.49
CA PHE A 124 -1.44 8.12 22.92
C PHE A 124 -2.09 6.87 23.52
N GLU A 125 -3.07 7.04 24.40
CA GLU A 125 -3.76 5.93 25.05
C GLU A 125 -4.51 5.05 24.04
N ILE A 126 -5.22 5.66 23.09
CA ILE A 126 -5.94 4.95 22.02
C ILE A 126 -4.99 4.09 21.20
N VAL A 127 -3.85 4.66 20.78
CA VAL A 127 -2.88 3.90 19.99
C VAL A 127 -2.25 2.78 20.81
N ARG A 128 -1.90 3.01 22.08
CA ARG A 128 -1.32 1.97 22.94
C ARG A 128 -2.29 0.81 23.22
N LYS A 129 -3.60 1.07 23.24
CA LYS A 129 -4.64 0.03 23.40
C LYS A 129 -4.93 -0.73 22.10
N THR A 130 -4.41 -0.28 20.97
CA THR A 130 -4.65 -0.95 19.69
C THR A 130 -3.73 -2.16 19.54
N GLU A 131 -4.32 -3.31 19.24
CA GLU A 131 -3.58 -4.55 18.99
C GLU A 131 -2.68 -4.44 17.76
N GLY A 132 -1.47 -5.00 17.85
CA GLY A 132 -0.47 -4.98 16.78
C GLY A 132 0.48 -3.78 16.81
N VAL A 133 0.28 -2.82 17.71
CA VAL A 133 1.20 -1.69 17.92
C VAL A 133 2.45 -2.18 18.66
N LYS A 134 3.60 -2.07 18.00
CA LYS A 134 4.92 -2.41 18.55
C LYS A 134 5.68 -1.20 19.09
N GLY A 135 5.38 -0.02 18.55
CA GLY A 135 5.92 1.23 19.05
C GLY A 135 5.13 2.42 18.55
N LEU A 136 5.34 3.55 19.22
CA LEU A 136 4.54 4.75 19.06
C LEU A 136 5.42 5.99 19.15
N SER A 137 5.36 6.82 18.11
CA SER A 137 5.94 8.17 18.09
C SER A 137 4.83 9.18 17.83
N ALA A 138 4.79 10.30 18.56
CA ALA A 138 3.79 11.33 18.34
C ALA A 138 4.43 12.72 18.19
N ASP A 139 4.33 13.23 16.97
CA ASP A 139 4.72 14.56 16.52
C ASP A 139 3.48 15.47 16.45
N LEU A 140 2.73 15.55 17.56
CA LEU A 140 1.50 16.33 17.67
C LEU A 140 1.79 17.72 18.26
N LYS A 141 1.38 18.77 17.55
CA LYS A 141 1.46 20.17 18.01
C LYS A 141 0.17 20.56 18.71
N ILE A 142 0.27 21.20 19.86
CA ILE A 142 -0.90 21.75 20.54
C ILE A 142 -1.25 23.07 19.86
N ALA A 143 -2.49 23.21 19.36
CA ALA A 143 -2.99 24.49 18.88
C ALA A 143 -2.90 25.48 20.04
N ARG A 144 -2.18 26.59 19.84
CA ARG A 144 -2.17 27.64 20.87
C ARG A 144 -3.61 28.10 21.08
N PRO A 145 -4.07 28.26 22.33
CA PRO A 145 -5.29 29.01 22.58
C PRO A 145 -5.07 30.40 22.00
N THR A 146 -5.78 30.73 20.93
CA THR A 146 -5.82 32.10 20.42
C THR A 146 -6.50 32.93 21.49
N ASP A 147 -5.73 33.86 22.06
CA ASP A 147 -6.17 34.93 22.94
C ASP A 147 -7.33 35.67 22.25
N PRO A 148 -8.49 35.88 22.92
CA PRO A 148 -9.71 36.47 22.34
C PRO A 148 -9.53 37.90 21.81
#